data_AF-A0A4S2T2R1-F1
#
_entry.id   AF-A0A4S2T2R1-F1
#
_cell.length_a   1.000
_cell.length_b   1.000
_cell.length_c   1.000
_cell.angle_alpha   90.00
_cell.angle_beta   90.00
_cell.angle_gamma   90.00
#
_symmetry.space_group_name_H-M   'P 1'
#
loop_
_entity.id
_entity.type
_entity.pdbx_description
1 polymer ?
#
loop_
_entity_poly.entity_id
_entity_poly.type
_entity_poly.pdbx_seq_one_letter_code
_entity_poly.pdbx_strand_id
1 'polypeptide(L)' 'MPDDLAADTIRKLEETLASRSLPEHTKELLGVSLSQARTAKAAGHDQEAITIAAQALHTAENPSTEQ' A
#
# COMPACT_ATOMS: atom_id res chain seq x y z
N MET A 1 17.25 -13.68 -7.15
CA MET A 1 16.66 -12.61 -7.99
C MET A 1 16.62 -11.39 -7.09
N PRO A 2 17.12 -10.20 -7.50
CA PRO A 2 17.03 -9.04 -6.63
C PRO A 2 15.55 -8.81 -6.37
N ASP A 3 15.19 -8.92 -5.10
CA ASP A 3 13.85 -8.81 -4.58
C ASP A 3 13.14 -7.62 -5.23
N ASP A 4 12.05 -7.90 -5.94
CA ASP A 4 11.18 -6.88 -6.54
C ASP A 4 10.49 -6.17 -5.37
N LEU A 5 11.21 -5.19 -4.82
CA LEU A 5 10.83 -4.46 -3.61
C LEU A 5 9.45 -3.80 -3.78
N ALA A 6 9.12 -3.41 -5.02
CA ALA A 6 7.79 -2.92 -5.37
C ALA A 6 6.72 -4.00 -5.20
N ALA A 7 6.93 -5.21 -5.74
CA ALA A 7 6.03 -6.35 -5.55
C ALA A 7 5.88 -6.71 -4.07
N ASP A 8 6.98 -6.75 -3.32
CA ASP A 8 6.97 -7.11 -1.90
C ASP A 8 6.21 -6.08 -1.06
N THR A 9 6.43 -4.78 -1.32
CA THR A 9 5.75 -3.70 -0.61
C THR A 9 4.25 -3.68 -0.93
N ILE A 10 3.87 -3.90 -2.19
CA ILE A 10 2.46 -4.05 -2.58
C ILE A 10 1.82 -5.25 -1.89
N ARG A 11 2.50 -6.40 -1.87
CA ARG A 11 2.01 -7.62 -1.22
C ARG A 11 1.77 -7.41 0.28
N LYS A 12 2.70 -6.75 0.97
CA LYS A 12 2.53 -6.38 2.39
C LYS A 12 1.31 -5.48 2.63
N LEU A 13 1.03 -4.55 1.71
CA LEU A 13 -0.16 -3.70 1.80
C LEU A 13 -1.45 -4.52 1.64
N GLU A 14 -1.48 -5.47 0.70
CA GLU A 14 -2.60 -6.41 0.51
C GLU A 14 -2.84 -7.24 1.78
N GLU A 15 -1.77 -7.79 2.36
CA GLU A 15 -1.84 -8.57 3.60
C GLU A 15 -2.33 -7.73 4.78
N THR A 16 -1.90 -6.47 4.86
CA THR A 16 -2.31 -5.54 5.91
C THR A 16 -3.79 -5.18 5.80
N LEU A 17 -4.28 -4.92 4.59
CA LEU A 17 -5.69 -4.69 4.28
C LEU A 17 -6.57 -5.90 4.62
N ALA A 18 -6.07 -7.10 4.36
CA ALA A 18 -6.78 -8.35 4.65
C ALA A 18 -6.77 -8.71 6.14
N SER A 19 -5.69 -8.39 6.87
CA SER A 19 -5.47 -8.86 8.25
C SER A 19 -5.90 -7.86 9.33
N ARG A 20 -5.82 -6.55 9.08
CA ARG A 20 -6.18 -5.56 10.10
C ARG A 20 -7.67 -5.19 10.03
N SER A 21 -8.32 -5.18 11.18
CA SER A 21 -9.60 -4.47 11.38
C SER A 21 -9.36 -2.97 11.35
N LEU A 22 -9.12 -2.45 10.16
CA LEU A 22 -9.02 -1.02 9.89
C LEU A 22 -10.43 -0.40 9.81
N PRO A 23 -10.58 0.89 10.15
CA PRO A 23 -11.79 1.65 9.85
C PRO A 23 -12.16 1.54 8.37
N GLU A 24 -13.45 1.51 8.05
CA GLU A 24 -13.94 1.36 6.66
C GLU A 24 -13.35 2.44 5.74
N HIS A 25 -13.35 3.69 6.20
CA HIS A 25 -12.74 4.81 5.47
C HIS A 25 -11.25 4.60 5.16
N THR A 26 -10.50 4.09 6.14
CA THR A 26 -9.09 3.75 5.96
C THR A 26 -8.91 2.60 4.97
N LYS A 27 -9.78 1.57 5.00
CA LYS A 27 -9.73 0.47 4.01
C LYS A 27 -9.98 0.97 2.60
N GLU A 28 -10.95 1.87 2.40
CA GLU A 28 -11.23 2.45 1.10
C GLU A 28 -10.02 3.25 0.57
N LEU A 29 -9.47 4.14 1.40
CA LEU A 29 -8.29 4.94 1.04
C LEU A 29 -7.08 4.07 0.69
N LEU A 30 -6.82 3.04 1.49
CA LEU A 30 -5.72 2.10 1.24
C LEU A 30 -5.96 1.22 0.01
N GLY A 31 -7.21 0.85 -0.28
CA GLY A 31 -7.56 0.11 -1.50
C GLY A 31 -7.32 0.93 -2.77
N VAL A 32 -7.60 2.24 -2.71
CA VAL A 32 -7.28 3.19 -3.78
C VAL A 32 -5.75 3.33 -3.94
N SER A 33 -5.01 3.47 -2.85
CA SER A 33 -3.53 3.52 -2.89
C SER A 33 -2.91 2.23 -3.44
N LEU A 34 -3.45 1.07 -3.05
CA LEU A 34 -3.02 -0.23 -3.58
C LEU A 34 -3.21 -0.30 -5.11
N SER A 35 -4.37 0.15 -5.62
CA SER A 35 -4.64 0.16 -7.06
C SER A 35 -3.68 1.06 -7.83
N GLN A 36 -3.35 2.23 -7.25
CA GLN A 36 -2.36 3.14 -7.82
C GLN A 36 -0.95 2.54 -7.84
N ALA A 37 -0.52 1.92 -6.74
CA ALA A 37 0.78 1.26 -6.65
C ALA A 37 0.91 0.11 -7.67
N ARG A 38 -0.15 -0.69 -7.88
CA ARG A 38 -0.19 -1.75 -8.91
C ARG A 38 -0.10 -1.18 -10.32
N THR A 39 -0.78 -0.06 -10.57
CA THR A 39 -0.73 0.63 -11.88
C THR A 39 0.67 1.19 -12.15
N ALA A 40 1.27 1.87 -11.17
CA ALA A 40 2.63 2.38 -11.26
C ALA A 40 3.63 1.25 -11.52
N LYS A 41 3.51 0.11 -10.82
CA LYS A 41 4.35 -1.06 -11.07
C LYS A 41 4.16 -1.63 -12.48
N ALA A 42 2.91 -1.75 -12.94
CA ALA A 42 2.61 -2.24 -14.29
C ALA A 42 3.17 -1.31 -15.39
N ALA A 43 3.27 -0.01 -15.09
CA ALA A 43 3.91 0.98 -15.96
C ALA A 43 5.46 0.97 -15.90
N GLY A 44 6.06 0.14 -15.03
CA GLY A 44 7.51 0.10 -14.81
C GLY A 44 8.03 1.24 -13.91
N HIS A 45 7.14 1.93 -13.19
CA HIS A 45 7.49 2.96 -12.22
C HIS A 45 7.65 2.34 -10.82
N ASP A 46 8.65 1.47 -10.63
CA ASP A 46 8.83 0.73 -9.37
C ASP A 46 9.02 1.65 -8.17
N GLN A 47 9.77 2.74 -8.31
CA GLN A 47 9.97 3.72 -7.22
C GLN A 47 8.67 4.40 -6.79
N GLU A 48 7.80 4.73 -7.74
CA GLU A 48 6.49 5.33 -7.48
C GLU A 48 5.58 4.32 -6.79
N ALA A 49 5.55 3.07 -7.28
CA ALA A 49 4.82 1.98 -6.66
C ALA A 49 5.25 1.74 -5.20
N ILE A 50 6.56 1.73 -4.94
CA ILE A 50 7.12 1.60 -3.57
C ILE A 50 6.67 2.76 -2.70
N THR A 51 6.75 3.99 -3.22
CA THR A 51 6.42 5.20 -2.45
C THR A 51 4.94 5.20 -2.04
N ILE A 52 4.04 4.93 -2.99
CA ILE A 52 2.59 4.88 -2.75
C ILE A 52 2.26 3.75 -1.76
N ALA A 53 2.82 2.55 -1.97
CA ALA A 53 2.55 1.40 -1.11
C ALA A 53 3.12 1.59 0.31
N ALA A 54 4.30 2.19 0.45
CA ALA A 54 4.91 2.49 1.75
C ALA A 54 4.13 3.55 2.53
N GLN A 55 3.64 4.60 1.86
CA GLN A 55 2.77 5.60 2.49
C GLN A 55 1.48 4.97 2.98
N ALA A 56 0.85 4.13 2.17
CA ALA A 56 -0.35 3.40 2.53
C ALA A 56 -0.11 2.46 3.72
N LEU A 57 1.01 1.72 3.72
CA LEU A 57 1.40 0.88 4.85
C LEU A 57 1.56 1.72 6.13
N HIS A 58 2.23 2.87 6.07
CA HIS A 58 2.36 3.76 7.22
C HIS A 58 0.99 4.18 7.77
N THR A 59 0.06 4.62 6.91
CA THR A 59 -1.31 4.98 7.30
C THR A 59 -2.05 3.78 7.93
N ALA A 60 -1.87 2.59 7.39
CA ALA A 60 -2.46 1.37 7.94
C ALA A 60 -1.87 0.97 9.30
N GLU A 61 -0.58 1.23 9.50
CA GLU A 61 0.16 0.97 10.73
C GLU A 61 -0.17 1.98 11.84
N ASN A 62 -0.36 3.25 11.45
CA ASN A 62 -0.72 4.36 12.31
C ASN A 62 -2.09 4.94 11.89
N PRO A 63 -3.21 4.22 12.12
CA PRO A 63 -4.56 4.73 11.83
C PRO A 63 -4.99 5.85 12.80
N SER A 64 -4.06 6.48 13.50
CA SER A 64 -4.27 7.44 14.59
C SER A 64 -3.42 8.69 14.38
N THR A 65 -3.65 9.43 13.30
CA THR A 65 -3.33 10.87 13.28
C THR A 65 -4.17 11.64 12.24
N GLU A 66 -5.45 11.31 12.11
CA GLU A 66 -6.41 12.26 11.57
C GLU A 66 -7.35 12.61 12.73
N GLN A 67 -7.12 13.82 13.27
CA GLN A 67 -7.83 14.45 14.38
C GLN A 67 -9.29 14.75 14.05
#